data_AF-F9EL23-F1
#
_entry.id   AF-F9EL23-F1
#
_cell.length_a   1.000
_cell.length_b   1.000
_cell.length_c   1.000
_cell.angle_alpha   90.00
_cell.angle_beta   90.00
_cell.angle_gamma   90.00
#
_symmetry.space_group_name_H-M   'P 1'
#
loop_
_entity.id
_entity.type
_entity.pdbx_description
1 polymer ?
#
loop_
_entity_poly.entity_id
_entity_poly.type
_entity_poly.pdbx_seq_one_letter_code
_entity_poly.pdbx_strand_id
1 'polypeptide(L)'
;MDKDGKAKNIYLTFVSEKYISPVIAIPGEKTLKNFLTTALQPVGTTLYIYGGSWDWQDEGSSLQATTIGIPQSWIDFYQYQNADYTYCDKDDNEANKNPSNSYYPYGEWNQYYYGGADCSGYVGWVIYNTLNKENGKDGYVMGATKMAKTFAENGWGTWTQDVKIPTNRDESDFKVGDIFSMNGHVWISFGTCDDGSIVITHSTPSKSINGQPGGGIQISAIGPSEDCEAYQLAKKYMEKYYPDWCKRYKVILKKPEDYIKFKKDSAAGKFSWNLENGILTDPDGYVNKKPAEILKDIFQEK
;
A
#
# COMPACT_ATOMS: atom_id res chain seq x y z
N MET A 1 5.09 -26.82 34.40
CA MET A 1 4.73 -26.56 35.81
C MET A 1 5.72 -27.27 36.71
N ASP A 2 5.87 -26.85 37.96
CA ASP A 2 6.61 -27.57 38.98
C ASP A 2 5.77 -28.72 39.58
N LYS A 3 6.34 -29.36 40.60
CA LYS A 3 5.81 -30.56 41.25
C LYS A 3 4.48 -30.30 41.98
N ASP A 4 4.16 -29.02 42.23
CA ASP A 4 2.96 -28.57 42.91
C ASP A 4 1.93 -27.97 41.93
N GLY A 5 2.14 -28.17 40.61
CA GLY A 5 1.22 -27.69 39.58
C GLY A 5 1.26 -26.16 39.38
N LYS A 6 2.36 -25.48 39.72
CA LYS A 6 2.54 -24.05 39.44
C LYS A 6 3.39 -23.83 38.20
N ALA A 7 3.03 -22.87 37.34
CA ALA A 7 3.82 -22.54 36.17
C ALA A 7 5.18 -21.97 36.61
N LYS A 8 6.27 -22.67 36.27
CA LYS A 8 7.64 -22.31 36.68
C LYS A 8 8.15 -21.07 35.94
N ASN A 9 7.66 -20.88 34.71
CA ASN A 9 7.84 -19.70 33.86
C ASN A 9 6.48 -19.40 33.21
N ILE A 10 6.02 -18.14 33.27
CA ILE A 10 4.91 -17.63 32.47
C ILE A 10 5.56 -16.89 31.30
N TYR A 11 5.44 -17.45 30.09
CA TYR A 11 5.85 -16.74 28.88
C TYR A 11 4.69 -15.86 28.45
N LEU A 12 4.79 -14.56 28.75
CA LEU A 12 3.89 -13.56 28.18
C LEU A 12 4.26 -13.41 26.70
N THR A 13 3.58 -14.13 25.82
CA THR A 13 3.67 -13.88 24.39
C THR A 13 2.76 -12.69 24.06
N PHE A 14 3.19 -11.82 23.15
CA PHE A 14 2.35 -10.76 22.64
C PHE A 14 1.13 -11.39 21.95
N VAL A 15 -0.08 -10.96 22.33
CA VAL A 15 -1.32 -11.38 21.69
C VAL A 15 -1.94 -10.13 21.10
N SER A 16 -2.09 -10.12 19.78
CA SER A 16 -2.74 -9.02 19.08
C SER A 16 -4.23 -8.96 19.44
N GLU A 17 -4.74 -7.74 19.52
CA GLU A 17 -6.17 -7.50 19.53
C GLU A 17 -6.74 -7.76 18.14
N LYS A 18 -7.99 -8.22 18.09
CA LYS A 18 -8.68 -8.43 16.82
C LYS A 18 -8.82 -7.09 16.09
N TYR A 19 -8.25 -7.00 14.88
CA TYR A 19 -8.44 -5.86 13.99
C TYR A 19 -9.68 -6.05 13.10
N ILE A 20 -10.45 -4.99 12.92
CA ILE A 20 -11.55 -4.92 11.95
C ILE A 20 -11.26 -3.70 11.06
N SER A 21 -11.04 -3.94 9.76
CA SER A 21 -10.81 -2.85 8.83
C SER A 21 -12.06 -1.94 8.75
N PRO A 22 -11.90 -0.61 8.72
CA PRO A 22 -13.01 0.32 8.53
C PRO A 22 -13.74 0.14 7.19
N VAL A 23 -13.12 -0.57 6.23
CA VAL A 23 -13.66 -0.84 4.91
C VAL A 23 -13.70 -2.34 4.65
N ILE A 24 -14.71 -2.81 3.92
CA ILE A 24 -14.94 -4.24 3.68
C ILE A 24 -15.00 -4.48 2.17
N ALA A 25 -13.95 -5.11 1.64
CA ALA A 25 -13.94 -5.60 0.26
C ALA A 25 -14.46 -7.04 0.21
N ILE A 26 -14.94 -7.45 -0.96
CA ILE A 26 -15.40 -8.82 -1.24
C ILE A 26 -14.30 -9.51 -2.07
N PRO A 27 -13.65 -10.56 -1.53
CA PRO A 27 -12.63 -11.29 -2.26
C PRO A 27 -13.11 -11.80 -3.62
N GLY A 28 -12.34 -11.52 -4.67
CA GLY A 28 -12.61 -11.98 -6.03
C GLY A 28 -13.77 -11.27 -6.73
N GLU A 29 -14.32 -10.20 -6.14
CA GLU A 29 -15.25 -9.31 -6.84
C GLU A 29 -14.47 -8.38 -7.77
N LYS A 30 -14.67 -8.56 -9.07
CA LYS A 30 -13.89 -7.91 -10.13
C LYS A 30 -14.53 -6.60 -10.58
N THR A 31 -14.66 -5.65 -9.65
CA THR A 31 -15.15 -4.29 -9.92
C THR A 31 -14.10 -3.25 -9.54
N LEU A 32 -14.13 -2.08 -10.19
CA LEU A 32 -13.27 -0.94 -9.84
C LEU A 32 -13.50 -0.49 -8.38
N LYS A 33 -14.76 -0.47 -7.94
CA LYS A 33 -15.12 -0.20 -6.53
C LYS A 33 -14.45 -1.18 -5.57
N ASN A 34 -14.53 -2.48 -5.86
CA ASN A 34 -13.96 -3.48 -4.99
C ASN A 34 -12.42 -3.41 -4.99
N PHE A 35 -11.77 -3.20 -6.13
CA PHE A 35 -10.32 -2.99 -6.21
C PHE A 35 -9.83 -1.84 -5.29
N LEU A 36 -10.51 -0.70 -5.33
CA LEU A 36 -10.18 0.45 -4.47
C LEU A 36 -10.52 0.18 -3.00
N THR A 37 -11.60 -0.54 -2.72
CA THR A 37 -11.96 -0.94 -1.36
C THR A 37 -10.91 -1.90 -0.79
N THR A 38 -10.45 -2.88 -1.58
CA THR A 38 -9.34 -3.78 -1.24
C THR A 38 -8.06 -3.01 -0.97
N ALA A 39 -7.70 -2.04 -1.81
CA ALA A 39 -6.53 -1.17 -1.60
C ALA A 39 -6.54 -0.46 -0.23
N LEU A 40 -7.72 -0.11 0.28
CA LEU A 40 -7.87 0.54 1.58
C LEU A 40 -7.89 -0.42 2.78
N GLN A 41 -8.13 -1.72 2.58
CA GLN A 41 -8.26 -2.66 3.71
C GLN A 41 -7.06 -2.68 4.68
N PRO A 42 -5.80 -2.76 4.20
CA PRO A 42 -4.62 -2.82 5.08
C PRO A 42 -4.11 -1.43 5.52
N VAL A 43 -4.76 -0.34 5.10
CA VAL A 43 -4.39 1.02 5.53
C VAL A 43 -4.42 1.11 7.05
N GLY A 44 -3.40 1.77 7.62
CA GLY A 44 -3.35 2.05 9.04
C GLY A 44 -3.05 0.84 9.94
N THR A 45 -2.83 -0.36 9.36
CA THR A 45 -2.56 -1.59 10.12
C THR A 45 -1.40 -2.42 9.53
N THR A 46 -0.64 -1.89 8.58
CA THR A 46 0.46 -2.63 7.93
C THR A 46 1.68 -1.72 7.77
N LEU A 47 2.80 -2.18 8.33
CA LEU A 47 4.08 -1.49 8.27
C LEU A 47 4.84 -1.86 6.98
N TYR A 48 5.68 -0.94 6.55
CA TYR A 48 6.62 -1.15 5.47
C TYR A 48 7.72 -2.10 5.93
N ILE A 49 7.96 -3.13 5.13
CA ILE A 49 9.10 -4.04 5.23
C ILE A 49 9.68 -4.13 3.83
N TYR A 50 10.99 -3.90 3.68
CA TYR A 50 11.67 -4.08 2.39
C TYR A 50 11.57 -5.55 1.93
N GLY A 51 11.11 -5.87 0.73
CA GLY A 51 10.84 -7.26 0.34
C GLY A 51 9.64 -7.87 1.09
N GLY A 52 8.87 -7.05 1.82
CA GLY A 52 7.65 -7.48 2.47
C GLY A 52 6.67 -8.04 1.44
N SER A 53 6.15 -9.22 1.72
CA SER A 53 5.24 -10.00 0.86
C SER A 53 5.85 -10.64 -0.39
N TRP A 54 7.15 -10.49 -0.63
CA TRP A 54 7.88 -11.34 -1.56
C TRP A 54 8.12 -12.71 -0.95
N ASP A 55 8.21 -13.74 -1.78
CA ASP A 55 8.69 -15.04 -1.30
C ASP A 55 10.15 -14.95 -0.82
N TRP A 56 10.59 -15.98 -0.09
CA TRP A 56 11.91 -15.98 0.52
C TRP A 56 13.07 -15.98 -0.50
N GLN A 57 12.77 -16.26 -1.78
CA GLN A 57 13.72 -16.26 -2.88
C GLN A 57 13.80 -14.91 -3.60
N ASP A 58 12.89 -13.98 -3.29
CA ASP A 58 12.71 -12.70 -3.99
C ASP A 58 12.38 -12.90 -5.49
N GLU A 59 11.70 -14.00 -5.81
CA GLU A 59 11.33 -14.38 -7.19
C GLU A 59 9.83 -14.20 -7.46
N GLY A 60 9.01 -14.14 -6.40
CA GLY A 60 7.56 -14.11 -6.53
C GLY A 60 6.82 -13.73 -5.25
N SER A 61 5.58 -14.22 -5.14
CA SER A 61 4.67 -13.86 -4.07
C SER A 61 4.78 -14.79 -2.87
N SER A 62 4.87 -14.21 -1.67
CA SER A 62 4.76 -14.96 -0.41
C SER A 62 3.37 -15.55 -0.17
N LEU A 63 3.26 -16.35 0.89
CA LEU A 63 1.98 -16.74 1.48
C LEU A 63 1.14 -15.53 1.91
N GLN A 64 1.76 -14.47 2.41
CA GLN A 64 1.08 -13.24 2.83
C GLN A 64 0.43 -12.54 1.63
N ALA A 65 1.16 -12.40 0.52
CA ALA A 65 0.64 -11.83 -0.72
C ALA A 65 -0.51 -12.63 -1.34
N THR A 66 -0.56 -13.94 -1.07
CA THR A 66 -1.56 -14.88 -1.61
C THR A 66 -2.60 -15.31 -0.57
N THR A 67 -2.77 -14.53 0.50
CA THR A 67 -3.81 -14.72 1.52
C THR A 67 -4.99 -13.79 1.24
N ILE A 68 -6.20 -14.36 1.32
CA ILE A 68 -7.47 -13.64 1.27
C ILE A 68 -7.70 -12.94 2.61
N GLY A 69 -7.96 -11.63 2.53
CA GLY A 69 -7.98 -10.75 3.69
C GLY A 69 -6.59 -10.33 4.13
N ILE A 70 -6.54 -9.44 5.11
CA ILE A 70 -5.28 -8.90 5.64
C ILE A 70 -4.56 -10.06 6.36
N PRO A 71 -3.30 -10.38 6.00
CA PRO A 71 -2.54 -11.41 6.70
C PRO A 71 -2.43 -11.09 8.18
N GLN A 72 -2.75 -12.07 9.03
CA GLN A 72 -2.69 -11.89 10.49
C GLN A 72 -1.30 -11.45 10.95
N SER A 73 -0.24 -11.92 10.27
CA SER A 73 1.13 -11.53 10.57
C SER A 73 1.40 -10.04 10.38
N TRP A 74 0.71 -9.34 9.45
CA TRP A 74 0.84 -7.89 9.29
C TRP A 74 0.20 -7.15 10.47
N ILE A 75 -0.97 -7.62 10.92
CA ILE A 75 -1.70 -7.06 12.06
C ILE A 75 -0.87 -7.26 13.33
N ASP A 76 -0.40 -8.48 13.58
CA ASP A 76 0.40 -8.84 14.75
C ASP A 76 1.67 -8.01 14.80
N PHE A 77 2.38 -7.90 13.66
CA PHE A 77 3.59 -7.11 13.59
C PHE A 77 3.31 -5.62 13.83
N TYR A 78 2.31 -5.03 13.20
CA TYR A 78 1.95 -3.62 13.43
C TYR A 78 1.63 -3.34 14.91
N GLN A 79 0.88 -4.22 15.57
CA GLN A 79 0.50 -4.01 16.97
C GLN A 79 1.64 -4.29 17.95
N TYR A 80 2.57 -5.20 17.60
CA TYR A 80 3.78 -5.44 18.37
C TYR A 80 4.74 -4.24 18.31
N GLN A 81 4.77 -3.54 17.17
CA GLN A 81 5.58 -2.34 16.98
C GLN A 81 4.93 -1.08 17.58
N ASN A 82 5.72 -0.01 17.66
CA ASN A 82 5.28 1.32 18.11
C ASN A 82 5.94 2.43 17.25
N ALA A 83 5.89 3.68 17.70
CA ALA A 83 6.46 4.81 16.97
C ALA A 83 7.99 4.77 16.83
N ASP A 84 8.69 3.90 17.57
CA ASP A 84 10.14 3.70 17.47
C ASP A 84 10.52 2.62 16.45
N TYR A 85 9.54 1.98 15.79
CA TYR A 85 9.82 1.05 14.72
C TYR A 85 10.58 1.73 13.57
N THR A 86 11.62 1.03 13.11
CA THR A 86 12.46 1.43 11.99
C THR A 86 12.64 0.24 11.07
N TYR A 87 12.31 0.37 9.77
CA TYR A 87 12.53 -0.74 8.84
C TYR A 87 14.01 -0.92 8.51
N CYS A 88 14.82 0.14 8.63
CA CYS A 88 16.26 0.13 8.40
C CYS A 88 16.93 0.97 9.48
N ASP A 89 17.78 0.34 10.30
CA ASP A 89 18.53 1.07 11.32
C ASP A 89 19.42 2.15 10.67
N LYS A 90 18.91 3.39 10.76
CA LYS A 90 19.48 4.72 10.49
C LYS A 90 19.55 5.20 9.02
N ASP A 91 18.62 6.09 8.67
CA ASP A 91 18.71 7.24 7.71
C ASP A 91 19.88 7.16 6.70
N ASP A 92 19.82 6.18 5.78
CA ASP A 92 20.75 6.01 4.64
C ASP A 92 22.25 6.07 4.98
N ASN A 93 22.64 5.87 6.25
CA ASN A 93 24.03 5.97 6.70
C ASN A 93 24.62 4.58 6.90
N GLU A 94 25.36 4.12 5.89
CA GLU A 94 26.00 2.80 5.88
C GLU A 94 26.99 2.55 7.04
N ALA A 95 27.50 3.58 7.71
CA ALA A 95 28.38 3.41 8.85
C ALA A 95 27.66 2.91 10.12
N ASN A 96 26.32 2.90 10.12
CA ASN A 96 25.49 2.57 11.28
C ASN A 96 24.70 1.26 11.14
N LYS A 97 25.00 0.43 10.13
CA LYS A 97 24.33 -0.85 9.91
C LYS A 97 24.35 -1.69 11.18
N ASN A 98 23.17 -2.02 11.70
CA ASN A 98 23.02 -2.90 12.85
C ASN A 98 22.05 -4.05 12.51
N PRO A 99 22.55 -5.14 11.90
CA PRO A 99 21.71 -6.28 11.52
C PRO A 99 20.93 -6.90 12.68
N SER A 100 21.41 -6.78 13.92
CA SER A 100 20.76 -7.37 15.08
C SER A 100 19.46 -6.68 15.49
N ASN A 101 19.28 -5.41 15.10
CA ASN A 101 18.12 -4.59 15.48
C ASN A 101 17.38 -3.98 14.27
N SER A 102 17.76 -4.36 13.04
CA SER A 102 17.19 -3.84 11.79
C SER A 102 16.24 -4.85 11.14
N TYR A 103 15.19 -4.35 10.50
CA TYR A 103 14.29 -5.14 9.65
C TYR A 103 14.68 -5.07 8.16
N TYR A 104 15.85 -4.49 7.86
CA TYR A 104 16.40 -4.34 6.52
C TYR A 104 17.40 -5.45 6.23
N PRO A 105 17.36 -6.06 5.04
CA PRO A 105 18.30 -7.12 4.69
C PRO A 105 19.70 -6.56 4.40
N TYR A 106 20.64 -6.68 5.34
CA TYR A 106 22.06 -6.40 5.09
C TYR A 106 22.74 -7.59 4.42
N GLY A 107 22.27 -7.96 3.22
CA GLY A 107 22.77 -9.11 2.46
C GLY A 107 21.71 -9.79 1.58
N GLU A 108 20.81 -9.01 0.98
CA GLU A 108 19.77 -9.44 0.02
C GLU A 108 18.64 -10.34 0.56
N TRP A 109 18.79 -10.97 1.72
CA TRP A 109 17.73 -11.79 2.33
C TRP A 109 17.01 -11.08 3.48
N ASN A 110 15.69 -10.88 3.37
CA ASN A 110 14.86 -10.34 4.45
C ASN A 110 14.07 -11.42 5.19
N GLN A 111 14.49 -11.76 6.41
CA GLN A 111 13.78 -12.70 7.28
C GLN A 111 12.39 -12.25 7.74
N TYR A 112 12.10 -10.95 7.63
CA TYR A 112 10.87 -10.33 8.10
C TYR A 112 9.84 -10.12 6.98
N TYR A 113 10.03 -10.72 5.80
CA TYR A 113 9.14 -10.60 4.64
C TYR A 113 7.65 -10.85 4.97
N TYR A 114 7.37 -11.60 6.03
CA TYR A 114 6.02 -11.92 6.52
C TYR A 114 5.33 -10.81 7.32
N GLY A 115 6.08 -9.84 7.88
CA GLY A 115 5.60 -8.88 8.88
C GLY A 115 4.95 -7.62 8.30
N GLY A 116 5.05 -7.43 6.98
CA GLY A 116 4.51 -6.26 6.32
C GLY A 116 4.61 -6.36 4.80
N ALA A 117 4.49 -5.22 4.14
CA ALA A 117 4.51 -5.15 2.68
C ALA A 117 5.39 -3.99 2.21
N ASP A 118 6.23 -4.24 1.20
CA ASP A 118 6.77 -3.15 0.40
C ASP A 118 5.72 -2.66 -0.61
N CYS A 119 6.09 -1.70 -1.46
CA CYS A 119 5.16 -1.13 -2.44
C CYS A 119 4.59 -2.16 -3.42
N SER A 120 5.44 -3.06 -3.94
CA SER A 120 5.06 -4.12 -4.88
C SER A 120 4.33 -5.27 -4.19
N GLY A 121 4.74 -5.64 -2.98
CA GLY A 121 4.07 -6.60 -2.13
C GLY A 121 2.64 -6.17 -1.82
N TYR A 122 2.46 -4.89 -1.50
CA TYR A 122 1.15 -4.28 -1.30
C TYR A 122 0.29 -4.35 -2.56
N VAL A 123 0.75 -3.81 -3.69
CA VAL A 123 -0.05 -3.83 -4.93
C VAL A 123 -0.33 -5.26 -5.38
N GLY A 124 0.63 -6.18 -5.25
CA GLY A 124 0.44 -7.60 -5.53
C GLY A 124 -0.66 -8.23 -4.67
N TRP A 125 -0.69 -7.93 -3.37
CA TRP A 125 -1.76 -8.37 -2.46
C TRP A 125 -3.12 -7.77 -2.83
N VAL A 126 -3.18 -6.50 -3.24
CA VAL A 126 -4.42 -5.85 -3.70
C VAL A 126 -4.97 -6.55 -4.94
N ILE A 127 -4.11 -6.81 -5.93
CA ILE A 127 -4.51 -7.54 -7.15
C ILE A 127 -4.97 -8.96 -6.79
N TYR A 128 -4.24 -9.65 -5.90
CA TYR A 128 -4.61 -10.98 -5.46
C TYR A 128 -6.02 -11.03 -4.87
N ASN A 129 -6.31 -10.15 -3.91
CA ASN A 129 -7.60 -10.08 -3.21
C ASN A 129 -8.74 -9.59 -4.10
N THR A 130 -8.43 -8.79 -5.13
CA THR A 130 -9.42 -8.36 -6.13
C THR A 130 -9.80 -9.51 -7.08
N LEU A 131 -8.83 -10.36 -7.45
CA LEU A 131 -9.02 -11.35 -8.51
C LEU A 131 -9.33 -12.77 -8.02
N ASN A 132 -9.00 -13.09 -6.77
CA ASN A 132 -9.10 -14.44 -6.21
C ASN A 132 -10.05 -14.53 -5.01
N LYS A 133 -10.60 -15.72 -4.80
CA LYS A 133 -11.51 -16.04 -3.68
C LYS A 133 -10.91 -16.99 -2.65
N GLU A 134 -9.75 -17.58 -2.97
CA GLU A 134 -9.11 -18.63 -2.19
C GLU A 134 -7.63 -18.27 -1.97
N ASN A 135 -7.03 -18.83 -0.92
CA ASN A 135 -5.60 -18.66 -0.63
C ASN A 135 -4.72 -19.51 -1.57
N GLY A 136 -3.44 -19.14 -1.70
CA GLY A 136 -2.39 -19.98 -2.27
C GLY A 136 -2.48 -20.23 -3.78
N LYS A 137 -3.18 -19.37 -4.54
CA LYS A 137 -3.06 -19.32 -6.01
C LYS A 137 -1.81 -18.54 -6.43
N ASP A 138 -1.54 -18.50 -7.72
CA ASP A 138 -0.47 -17.67 -8.27
C ASP A 138 -0.63 -16.22 -7.84
N GLY A 139 0.46 -15.63 -7.34
CA GLY A 139 0.46 -14.26 -6.87
C GLY A 139 0.93 -13.25 -7.92
N TYR A 140 0.89 -11.98 -7.55
CA TYR A 140 1.12 -10.84 -8.46
C TYR A 140 2.28 -9.94 -8.02
N VAL A 141 3.03 -10.34 -6.98
CA VAL A 141 4.23 -9.61 -6.54
C VAL A 141 5.33 -9.77 -7.58
N MET A 142 5.92 -8.64 -7.94
CA MET A 142 7.03 -8.52 -8.88
C MET A 142 7.68 -7.14 -8.74
N GLY A 143 8.80 -6.90 -9.43
CA GLY A 143 9.51 -5.63 -9.33
C GLY A 143 8.63 -4.41 -9.64
N ALA A 144 8.57 -3.46 -8.69
CA ALA A 144 7.70 -2.29 -8.75
C ALA A 144 7.80 -1.51 -10.06
N THR A 145 9.02 -1.35 -10.61
CA THR A 145 9.28 -0.61 -11.85
C THR A 145 8.53 -1.19 -13.06
N LYS A 146 8.35 -2.51 -13.16
CA LYS A 146 7.75 -3.15 -14.35
C LYS A 146 6.26 -3.49 -14.18
N MET A 147 5.75 -3.45 -12.95
CA MET A 147 4.44 -3.97 -12.57
C MET A 147 3.29 -3.41 -13.42
N ALA A 148 3.20 -2.09 -13.58
CA ALA A 148 2.17 -1.45 -14.41
C ALA A 148 2.22 -1.94 -15.88
N LYS A 149 3.42 -2.10 -16.44
CA LYS A 149 3.59 -2.59 -17.81
C LYS A 149 3.16 -4.05 -17.94
N THR A 150 3.56 -4.90 -17.01
CA THR A 150 3.20 -6.32 -17.00
C THR A 150 1.67 -6.52 -16.91
N PHE A 151 0.96 -5.69 -16.14
CA PHE A 151 -0.51 -5.75 -16.11
C PHE A 151 -1.16 -5.38 -17.44
N ALA A 152 -0.61 -4.43 -18.19
CA ALA A 152 -1.07 -4.15 -19.55
C ALA A 152 -0.75 -5.30 -20.52
N GLU A 153 0.44 -5.90 -20.42
CA GLU A 153 0.85 -7.06 -21.24
C GLU A 153 -0.02 -8.29 -20.99
N ASN A 154 -0.63 -8.42 -19.81
CA ASN A 154 -1.66 -9.43 -19.51
C ASN A 154 -3.03 -9.14 -20.17
N GLY A 155 -3.16 -8.03 -20.91
CA GLY A 155 -4.39 -7.63 -21.59
C GLY A 155 -5.45 -6.99 -20.68
N TRP A 156 -5.09 -6.58 -19.46
CA TRP A 156 -6.06 -6.03 -18.48
C TRP A 156 -6.36 -4.55 -18.68
N GLY A 157 -5.57 -3.85 -19.50
CA GLY A 157 -5.63 -2.41 -19.63
C GLY A 157 -4.56 -1.89 -20.59
N THR A 158 -4.30 -0.58 -20.50
CA THR A 158 -3.29 0.11 -21.32
C THR A 158 -2.15 0.61 -20.45
N TRP A 159 -0.97 0.74 -21.04
CA TRP A 159 0.21 1.30 -20.40
C TRP A 159 0.79 2.43 -21.24
N THR A 160 1.23 3.51 -20.59
CA THR A 160 1.86 4.66 -21.25
C THR A 160 2.96 5.27 -20.38
N GLN A 161 3.93 5.89 -21.06
CA GLN A 161 4.94 6.76 -20.47
C GLN A 161 4.70 8.25 -20.76
N ASP A 162 3.69 8.56 -21.58
CA ASP A 162 3.25 9.93 -21.79
C ASP A 162 2.28 10.30 -20.66
N VAL A 163 2.84 10.87 -19.59
CA VAL A 163 2.13 11.23 -18.37
C VAL A 163 2.60 12.61 -17.94
N LYS A 164 1.65 13.52 -17.72
CA LYS A 164 1.90 14.88 -17.27
C LYS A 164 1.53 15.02 -15.81
N ILE A 165 2.19 15.98 -15.14
CA ILE A 165 1.76 16.43 -13.82
C ILE A 165 0.42 17.17 -14.01
N PRO A 166 -0.66 16.70 -13.38
CA PRO A 166 -1.95 17.36 -13.52
C PRO A 166 -1.96 18.74 -12.85
N THR A 167 -2.68 19.66 -13.48
CA THR A 167 -2.98 21.01 -12.93
C THR A 167 -4.46 21.16 -12.56
N ASN A 168 -5.30 20.25 -13.04
CA ASN A 168 -6.73 20.16 -12.77
C ASN A 168 -7.18 18.70 -12.99
N ARG A 169 -8.43 18.41 -12.62
CA ARG A 169 -9.03 17.08 -12.78
C ARG A 169 -9.34 16.72 -14.24
N ASP A 170 -9.95 17.63 -14.99
CA ASP A 170 -10.56 17.34 -16.30
C ASP A 170 -9.50 16.96 -17.36
N GLU A 171 -8.31 17.54 -17.26
CA GLU A 171 -7.17 17.28 -18.14
C GLU A 171 -6.16 16.28 -17.54
N SER A 172 -6.50 15.63 -16.43
CA SER A 172 -5.58 14.72 -15.76
C SER A 172 -5.39 13.42 -16.55
N ASP A 173 -4.13 13.06 -16.76
CA ASP A 173 -3.78 11.73 -17.27
C ASP A 173 -4.07 10.62 -16.25
N PHE A 174 -4.15 10.96 -14.96
CA PHE A 174 -4.39 10.01 -13.87
C PHE A 174 -5.87 9.79 -13.63
N LYS A 175 -6.29 8.54 -13.82
CA LYS A 175 -7.67 8.09 -13.62
C LYS A 175 -7.80 7.35 -12.30
N VAL A 176 -9.06 7.19 -11.88
CA VAL A 176 -9.44 6.38 -10.73
C VAL A 176 -9.04 4.93 -10.98
N GLY A 177 -8.27 4.34 -10.06
CA GLY A 177 -7.78 2.97 -10.14
C GLY A 177 -6.49 2.76 -10.94
N ASP A 178 -5.92 3.82 -11.53
CA ASP A 178 -4.64 3.70 -12.23
C ASP A 178 -3.54 3.18 -11.29
N ILE A 179 -2.63 2.38 -11.84
CA ILE A 179 -1.44 1.89 -11.15
C ILE A 179 -0.23 2.56 -11.78
N PHE A 180 0.58 3.24 -10.98
CA PHE A 180 1.74 3.97 -11.49
C PHE A 180 3.02 3.35 -10.97
N SER A 181 3.85 2.85 -11.89
CA SER A 181 5.17 2.31 -11.61
C SER A 181 6.23 3.36 -11.96
N MET A 182 7.02 3.76 -10.98
CA MET A 182 8.23 4.57 -11.17
C MET A 182 9.48 3.73 -10.83
N ASN A 183 10.67 4.28 -11.02
CA ASN A 183 11.91 3.53 -10.74
C ASN A 183 12.00 3.16 -9.24
N GLY A 184 11.71 1.90 -8.93
CA GLY A 184 11.78 1.35 -7.57
C GLY A 184 10.53 1.56 -6.70
N HIS A 185 9.43 2.12 -7.22
CA HIS A 185 8.21 2.34 -6.43
C HIS A 185 6.94 2.18 -7.26
N VAL A 186 5.85 1.77 -6.63
CA VAL A 186 4.53 1.62 -7.27
C VAL A 186 3.43 2.07 -6.32
N TRP A 187 2.37 2.67 -6.87
CA TRP A 187 1.24 3.18 -6.09
C TRP A 187 -0.07 3.15 -6.89
N ILE A 188 -1.21 3.23 -6.18
CA ILE A 188 -2.56 3.18 -6.76
C ILE A 188 -3.22 4.55 -6.63
N SER A 189 -3.79 5.04 -7.74
CA SER A 189 -4.53 6.30 -7.83
C SER A 189 -5.98 6.14 -7.37
N PHE A 190 -6.44 7.03 -6.49
CA PHE A 190 -7.86 7.23 -6.17
C PHE A 190 -8.48 8.36 -6.99
N GLY A 191 -7.72 8.93 -7.93
CA GLY A 191 -8.13 10.00 -8.83
C GLY A 191 -7.54 11.36 -8.46
N THR A 192 -7.71 12.28 -9.40
CA THR A 192 -7.24 13.66 -9.33
C THR A 192 -8.35 14.58 -8.81
N CYS A 193 -7.99 15.46 -7.89
CA CYS A 193 -8.82 16.49 -7.30
C CYS A 193 -8.93 17.71 -8.23
N ASP A 194 -9.84 18.64 -7.95
CA ASP A 194 -10.09 19.78 -8.84
C ASP A 194 -8.86 20.70 -8.97
N ASP A 195 -8.04 20.79 -7.91
CA ASP A 195 -6.78 21.55 -7.87
C ASP A 195 -5.57 20.83 -8.51
N GLY A 196 -5.79 19.67 -9.14
CA GLY A 196 -4.75 18.85 -9.76
C GLY A 196 -3.97 17.97 -8.78
N SER A 197 -4.21 18.02 -7.48
CA SER A 197 -3.61 17.09 -6.53
C SER A 197 -4.23 15.68 -6.62
N ILE A 198 -3.48 14.63 -6.31
CA ILE A 198 -3.91 13.24 -6.50
C ILE A 198 -3.99 12.54 -5.14
N VAL A 199 -5.11 11.90 -4.86
CA VAL A 199 -5.21 10.98 -3.72
C VAL A 199 -4.65 9.63 -4.16
N ILE A 200 -3.73 9.07 -3.36
CA ILE A 200 -3.11 7.77 -3.66
C ILE A 200 -3.16 6.86 -2.45
N THR A 201 -2.96 5.57 -2.70
CA THR A 201 -2.58 4.60 -1.66
C THR A 201 -1.29 3.92 -2.06
N HIS A 202 -0.41 3.72 -1.11
CA HIS A 202 0.86 3.02 -1.31
C HIS A 202 1.41 2.48 0.00
N SER A 203 2.35 1.54 -0.09
CA SER A 203 3.24 1.21 1.01
C SER A 203 4.56 1.95 0.82
N THR A 204 4.95 2.81 1.76
CA THR A 204 6.22 3.53 1.68
C THR A 204 6.78 3.77 3.08
N PRO A 205 8.11 3.78 3.25
CA PRO A 205 8.67 4.24 4.50
C PRO A 205 8.38 5.73 4.70
N SER A 206 7.97 6.07 5.92
CA SER A 206 7.81 7.45 6.38
C SER A 206 8.29 7.62 7.80
N LYS A 207 8.72 8.85 8.12
CA LYS A 207 9.15 9.19 9.48
C LYS A 207 7.95 9.07 10.44
N SER A 208 8.16 8.38 11.55
CA SER A 208 7.24 8.37 12.68
C SER A 208 7.26 9.71 13.41
N ILE A 209 6.39 9.88 14.41
CA ILE A 209 6.41 11.04 15.31
C ILE A 209 7.74 11.17 16.08
N ASN A 210 8.49 10.07 16.21
CA ASN A 210 9.81 10.03 16.85
C ASN A 210 10.95 10.14 15.81
N GLY A 211 10.62 10.37 14.53
CA GLY A 211 11.59 10.53 13.45
C GLY A 211 12.12 9.23 12.86
N GLN A 212 11.62 8.06 13.27
CA GLN A 212 12.10 6.77 12.78
C GLN A 212 11.52 6.42 11.40
N PRO A 213 12.31 5.88 10.47
CA PRO A 213 11.83 5.51 9.14
C PRO A 213 11.05 4.19 9.25
N GLY A 214 9.74 4.26 9.48
CA GLY A 214 8.96 3.07 9.83
C GLY A 214 7.53 3.03 9.32
N GLY A 215 7.08 3.97 8.49
CA GLY A 215 5.71 4.01 7.93
C GLY A 215 5.25 2.75 7.19
N GLY A 216 4.26 2.86 6.32
CA GLY A 216 3.67 1.69 5.66
C GLY A 216 2.50 2.06 4.79
N ILE A 217 1.47 1.21 4.79
CA ILE A 217 0.30 1.41 3.94
C ILE A 217 -0.60 2.51 4.51
N GLN A 218 -0.77 3.58 3.75
CA GLN A 218 -1.66 4.68 4.11
C GLN A 218 -2.29 5.37 2.90
N ILE A 219 -3.34 6.15 3.16
CA ILE A 219 -3.85 7.14 2.21
C ILE A 219 -2.88 8.32 2.24
N SER A 220 -2.39 8.70 1.06
CA SER A 220 -1.41 9.77 0.88
C SER A 220 -1.87 10.72 -0.22
N ALA A 221 -1.15 11.83 -0.38
CA ALA A 221 -1.40 12.80 -1.43
C ALA A 221 -0.15 13.06 -2.28
N ILE A 222 -0.36 13.34 -3.55
CA ILE A 222 0.61 13.99 -4.43
C ILE A 222 0.11 15.40 -4.72
N GLY A 223 0.89 16.43 -4.39
CA GLY A 223 0.45 17.81 -4.56
C GLY A 223 1.48 18.85 -4.14
N PRO A 224 1.18 20.14 -4.35
CA PRO A 224 2.14 21.23 -4.16
C PRO A 224 2.39 21.59 -2.69
N SER A 225 1.38 21.45 -1.82
CA SER A 225 1.47 21.77 -0.38
C SER A 225 0.41 21.00 0.42
N GLU A 226 0.48 21.08 1.74
CA GLU A 226 -0.53 20.49 2.63
C GLU A 226 -1.91 21.16 2.47
N ASP A 227 -2.01 22.32 1.83
CA ASP A 227 -3.28 23.00 1.58
C ASP A 227 -4.06 22.40 0.41
N CYS A 228 -3.47 21.47 -0.36
CA CYS A 228 -4.13 20.85 -1.50
C CYS A 228 -5.27 19.92 -1.07
N GLU A 229 -6.27 19.78 -1.94
CA GLU A 229 -7.48 19.01 -1.69
C GLU A 229 -7.16 17.54 -1.34
N ALA A 230 -6.24 16.91 -2.08
CA ALA A 230 -5.87 15.52 -1.84
C ALA A 230 -5.25 15.31 -0.45
N TYR A 231 -4.41 16.24 0.04
CA TYR A 231 -3.82 16.12 1.38
C TYR A 231 -4.88 16.31 2.46
N GLN A 232 -5.77 17.27 2.31
CA GLN A 232 -6.87 17.48 3.25
C GLN A 232 -7.81 16.28 3.31
N LEU A 233 -8.09 15.64 2.17
CA LEU A 233 -8.83 14.38 2.10
C LEU A 233 -8.08 13.24 2.80
N ALA A 234 -6.81 13.01 2.45
CA ALA A 234 -5.99 11.98 3.08
C ALA A 234 -5.94 12.16 4.61
N LYS A 235 -5.67 13.39 5.07
CA LYS A 235 -5.68 13.75 6.48
C LYS A 235 -7.01 13.47 7.16
N LYS A 236 -8.13 13.95 6.61
CA LYS A 236 -9.47 13.73 7.15
C LYS A 236 -9.75 12.24 7.37
N TYR A 237 -9.53 11.41 6.36
CA TYR A 237 -9.86 9.98 6.44
C TYR A 237 -8.88 9.20 7.31
N MET A 238 -7.58 9.53 7.27
CA MET A 238 -6.59 8.91 8.15
C MET A 238 -6.88 9.21 9.63
N GLU A 239 -7.11 10.47 9.99
CA GLU A 239 -7.39 10.86 11.38
C GLU A 239 -8.71 10.29 11.91
N LYS A 240 -9.73 10.22 11.05
CA LYS A 240 -11.07 9.73 11.45
C LYS A 240 -11.14 8.22 11.60
N TYR A 241 -10.56 7.46 10.65
CA TYR A 241 -10.73 6.01 10.58
C TYR A 241 -9.52 5.21 11.06
N TYR A 242 -8.35 5.83 11.13
CA TYR A 242 -7.10 5.18 11.55
C TYR A 242 -6.36 5.99 12.64
N PRO A 243 -7.03 6.36 13.74
CA PRO A 243 -6.43 7.24 14.76
C PRO A 243 -5.19 6.63 15.44
N ASP A 244 -5.12 5.31 15.58
CA ASP A 244 -3.93 4.65 16.17
C ASP A 244 -2.70 4.74 15.27
N TRP A 245 -2.90 4.71 13.94
CA TRP A 245 -1.84 5.02 12.99
C TRP A 245 -1.38 6.47 13.13
N CYS A 246 -2.32 7.42 13.20
CA CYS A 246 -2.02 8.84 13.31
C CYS A 246 -1.33 9.25 14.62
N LYS A 247 -1.43 8.44 15.68
CA LYS A 247 -0.60 8.60 16.89
C LYS A 247 0.88 8.31 16.65
N ARG A 248 1.22 7.55 15.60
CA ARG A 248 2.58 7.07 15.31
C ARG A 248 3.18 7.72 14.07
N TYR A 249 2.37 8.02 13.05
CA TYR A 249 2.83 8.50 11.75
C TYR A 249 1.96 9.66 11.25
N LYS A 250 2.58 10.61 10.55
CA LYS A 250 1.88 11.69 9.86
C LYS A 250 1.42 11.25 8.47
N VAL A 251 0.35 11.86 7.98
CA VAL A 251 -0.08 11.71 6.58
C VAL A 251 1.00 12.22 5.64
N ILE A 252 1.18 11.50 4.54
CA ILE A 252 2.24 11.77 3.58
C ILE A 252 1.73 12.68 2.46
N LEU A 253 2.47 13.75 2.22
CA LEU A 253 2.45 14.53 0.99
C LEU A 253 3.73 14.28 0.19
N LYS A 254 3.59 13.97 -1.10
CA LYS A 254 4.70 13.86 -2.03
C LYS A 254 4.60 14.92 -3.11
N LYS A 255 5.75 15.41 -3.55
CA LYS A 255 5.80 16.38 -4.63
C LYS A 255 5.55 15.70 -5.97
N PRO A 256 4.76 16.31 -6.88
CA PRO A 256 4.51 15.74 -8.20
C PRO A 256 5.80 15.40 -8.96
N GLU A 257 6.80 16.27 -8.91
CA GLU A 257 8.09 16.08 -9.55
C GLU A 257 8.90 14.89 -9.04
N ASP A 258 8.64 14.41 -7.83
CA ASP A 258 9.32 13.25 -7.26
C ASP A 258 8.56 11.95 -7.51
N TYR A 259 7.23 12.01 -7.65
CA TYR A 259 6.34 10.84 -7.67
C TYR A 259 5.73 10.52 -9.03
N ILE A 260 5.87 11.42 -10.01
CA ILE A 260 5.37 11.25 -11.38
C ILE A 260 6.53 11.17 -12.40
N LYS A 261 7.77 11.42 -11.98
CA LYS A 261 8.95 11.29 -12.85
C LYS A 261 9.56 9.89 -12.79
N PHE A 262 10.03 9.43 -13.95
CA PHE A 262 10.75 8.17 -14.11
C PHE A 262 11.68 8.23 -15.33
N LYS A 263 12.60 7.27 -15.42
CA LYS A 263 13.50 7.09 -16.56
C LYS A 263 12.75 6.48 -17.75
N LYS A 264 12.71 7.18 -18.88
CA LYS A 264 11.96 6.74 -20.08
C LYS A 264 12.51 5.46 -20.71
N ASP A 265 13.79 5.17 -20.54
CA ASP A 265 14.45 3.94 -20.96
C ASP A 265 14.23 2.76 -20.00
N SER A 266 13.20 2.82 -19.14
CA SER A 266 12.82 1.75 -18.22
C SER A 266 11.39 1.25 -18.45
N ALA A 267 10.99 0.19 -17.75
CA ALA A 267 9.61 -0.33 -17.79
C ALA A 267 8.60 0.49 -16.96
N ALA A 268 9.06 1.58 -16.32
CA ALA A 268 8.21 2.48 -15.55
C ALA A 268 7.15 3.16 -16.45
N GLY A 269 5.98 3.44 -15.89
CA GLY A 269 4.88 4.12 -16.55
C GLY A 269 3.55 3.93 -15.82
N LYS A 270 2.49 4.44 -16.43
CA LYS A 270 1.13 4.40 -15.89
C LYS A 270 0.32 3.30 -16.56
N PHE A 271 -0.36 2.50 -15.77
CA PHE A 271 -1.36 1.53 -16.20
C PHE A 271 -2.78 2.06 -15.93
N SER A 272 -3.67 1.87 -16.90
CA SER A 272 -5.10 2.17 -16.78
C SER A 272 -5.93 0.95 -17.14
N TRP A 273 -6.92 0.61 -16.31
CA TRP A 273 -7.81 -0.52 -16.54
C TRP A 273 -8.65 -0.36 -17.82
N ASN A 274 -8.86 -1.46 -18.54
CA ASN A 274 -9.94 -1.56 -19.52
C ASN A 274 -11.21 -2.00 -18.80
N LEU A 275 -12.14 -1.08 -18.56
CA LEU A 275 -13.37 -1.34 -17.79
C LEU A 275 -14.54 -1.81 -18.66
N GLU A 276 -14.42 -1.72 -19.99
CA GLU A 276 -15.46 -2.15 -20.92
C GLU A 276 -15.33 -3.64 -21.26
N ASN A 277 -14.10 -4.09 -21.57
CA ASN A 277 -13.81 -5.44 -22.04
C ASN A 277 -12.66 -6.12 -21.29
N GLY A 278 -12.16 -5.51 -20.21
CA GLY A 278 -11.06 -6.07 -19.42
C GLY A 278 -11.53 -6.95 -18.27
N ILE A 279 -10.60 -7.22 -17.36
CA ILE A 279 -10.82 -8.13 -16.24
C ILE A 279 -11.66 -7.52 -15.11
N LEU A 280 -11.72 -6.19 -15.02
CA LEU A 280 -12.55 -5.45 -14.07
C LEU A 280 -13.70 -4.76 -14.80
N THR A 281 -14.81 -4.59 -14.10
CA THR A 281 -15.98 -3.81 -14.55
C THR A 281 -16.20 -2.60 -13.66
N ASP A 282 -17.00 -1.63 -14.10
CA ASP A 282 -17.36 -0.44 -13.31
C ASP A 282 -18.88 -0.21 -13.25
N PRO A 283 -19.66 -1.11 -12.61
CA PRO A 283 -21.11 -0.96 -12.52
C PRO A 283 -21.54 0.25 -11.66
N ASP A 284 -20.68 0.73 -10.77
CA ASP A 284 -20.93 1.85 -9.87
C ASP A 284 -20.47 3.21 -10.44
N GLY A 285 -19.92 3.24 -11.66
CA GLY A 285 -19.46 4.45 -12.35
C GLY A 285 -18.33 5.19 -11.61
N TYR A 286 -17.48 4.47 -10.89
CA TYR A 286 -16.37 5.03 -10.10
C TYR A 286 -15.35 5.78 -10.96
N VAL A 287 -15.18 5.43 -12.23
CA VAL A 287 -14.26 6.13 -13.14
C VAL A 287 -14.58 7.63 -13.26
N ASN A 288 -15.83 8.02 -13.03
CA ASN A 288 -16.30 9.40 -13.15
C ASN A 288 -16.42 10.13 -11.80
N LYS A 289 -16.16 9.45 -10.68
CA LYS A 289 -16.29 10.03 -9.32
C LYS A 289 -15.04 10.84 -8.93
N LYS A 290 -15.23 11.86 -8.09
CA LYS A 290 -14.14 12.58 -7.42
C LYS A 290 -13.54 11.73 -6.30
N PRO A 291 -12.27 11.93 -5.93
CA PRO A 291 -11.66 11.24 -4.79
C PRO A 291 -12.48 11.37 -3.50
N ALA A 292 -13.05 12.55 -3.24
CA ALA A 292 -13.92 12.78 -2.08
C ALA A 292 -15.18 11.89 -2.09
N GLU A 293 -15.81 11.70 -3.25
CA GLU A 293 -17.00 10.86 -3.42
C GLU A 293 -16.67 9.37 -3.29
N ILE A 294 -15.52 8.95 -3.83
CA ILE A 294 -15.01 7.57 -3.71
C ILE A 294 -14.77 7.22 -2.25
N LEU A 295 -14.02 8.06 -1.54
CA LEU A 295 -13.75 7.84 -0.11
C LEU A 295 -15.05 7.88 0.70
N LYS A 296 -15.98 8.81 0.38
CA LYS A 296 -17.28 8.89 1.08
C LYS A 296 -18.06 7.58 0.95
N ASP A 297 -18.14 7.04 -0.28
CA ASP A 297 -18.88 5.80 -0.58
C ASP A 297 -18.22 4.58 0.07
N ILE A 298 -16.90 4.41 -0.09
CA ILE A 298 -16.17 3.24 0.46
C ILE A 298 -16.25 3.19 2.00
N PHE A 299 -16.09 4.33 2.67
CA PHE A 299 -16.18 4.43 4.14
C PHE A 299 -17.63 4.55 4.65
N GLN A 300 -18.62 4.46 3.76
CA GLN A 300 -20.06 4.51 4.08
C GLN A 300 -20.45 5.74 4.92
N GLU A 301 -19.83 6.90 4.63
CA GLU A 301 -20.17 8.18 5.27
C GLU A 301 -21.58 8.62 4.81
N LYS A 302 -22.43 8.95 5.78
CA LYS A 302 -23.75 9.55 5.52
C LYS A 302 -23.60 11.00 5.05
#